data_AF-C0CT93-F1
#
_entry.id   AF-C0CT93-F1
#
_cell.length_a   1.000
_cell.length_b   1.000
_cell.length_c   1.000
_cell.angle_alpha   90.00
_cell.angle_beta   90.00
_cell.angle_gamma   90.00
#
_symmetry.space_group_name_H-M   'P 1'
#
loop_
_entity.id
_entity.type
_entity.pdbx_description
1 polymer ?
#
loop_
_entity_poly.entity_id
_entity_poly.type
_entity_poly.pdbx_seq_one_letter_code
_entity_poly.pdbx_strand_id
1 'polypeptide(L)'
;MDIKNLPICFNTSDDRIEYEFYETCLNWACSYDRGVGYFTSEWISKTAAGMTKFVAHGGVGRWIVSPVLDEKDYNVFLNSEGGAVVAEKFQALLDKNLDKLEQELTDDTLNALAWMIYDGILEFRFAVPQNQLREGDFHDKFGIFYGYNGDKISFNGSQNDSKKGFSNYESIKVFRSWDSTLPYVEYDISRFDKLWTNNDRNVAVYNMPEAVKERIFRLRTPEGRPYMKQKCLVEHENRWFHQELAIEKFMEEKRGILEMATGTGKTRTALRIMMKLFEWGQIDRVVLTMYGNDLLYQWEKEIRNMKTQDIRLFRCFNTINEMSTFVLSKKKAILLISRDADKLSMLISSMGKRNDSCFDRTLVVFDEVHGLGSLSLRMKLDGLISKFSYRLGLSATPEREYDEEGNRFIQNEVGPVIFRFTLEDAIRRGILCEFSYMALNYELTDEEKR
;
A
#
# COMPACT_ATOMS: atom_id res chain seq x y z
N MET A 1 -25.48 7.86 -23.71
CA MET A 1 -25.81 9.29 -23.52
C MET A 1 -25.49 10.01 -24.83
N ASP A 2 -26.28 10.99 -25.26
CA ASP A 2 -25.92 11.80 -26.44
C ASP A 2 -24.75 12.72 -26.09
N ILE A 3 -23.68 12.66 -26.88
CA ILE A 3 -22.48 13.47 -26.68
C ILE A 3 -22.78 14.98 -26.65
N LYS A 4 -23.84 15.42 -27.33
CA LYS A 4 -24.28 16.82 -27.33
C LYS A 4 -24.84 17.28 -25.99
N ASN A 5 -25.29 16.35 -25.15
CA ASN A 5 -25.86 16.61 -23.82
C ASN A 5 -24.96 16.14 -22.66
N LEU A 6 -23.68 15.85 -22.94
CA LEU A 6 -22.72 15.48 -21.91
C LEU A 6 -22.64 16.59 -20.84
N PRO A 7 -22.70 16.32 -19.52
CA PRO A 7 -22.52 17.32 -18.47
C PRO A 7 -21.24 18.17 -18.61
N ILE A 8 -21.27 19.42 -18.12
CA ILE A 8 -20.10 20.32 -18.11
C ILE A 8 -19.10 20.00 -16.99
N CYS A 9 -19.54 19.29 -15.97
CA CYS A 9 -18.75 18.90 -14.81
C CYS A 9 -19.13 17.48 -14.39
N PHE A 10 -18.14 16.74 -13.93
CA PHE A 10 -18.32 15.45 -13.27
C PHE A 10 -17.50 15.41 -11.99
N ASN A 11 -17.96 14.65 -11.00
CA ASN A 11 -17.20 14.33 -9.81
C ASN A 11 -17.45 12.89 -9.34
N THR A 12 -16.48 12.29 -8.66
CA THR A 12 -16.58 10.86 -8.26
C THR A 12 -17.57 10.58 -7.13
N SER A 13 -18.08 11.62 -6.45
CA SER A 13 -19.11 11.45 -5.41
C SER A 13 -20.48 11.23 -6.02
N ASP A 14 -20.79 11.96 -7.08
CA ASP A 14 -22.13 11.99 -7.67
C ASP A 14 -22.21 11.21 -8.99
N ASP A 15 -21.10 11.07 -9.69
CA ASP A 15 -21.05 10.51 -11.04
C ASP A 15 -20.14 9.28 -11.13
N ARG A 16 -20.51 8.34 -11.99
CA ARG A 16 -19.64 7.23 -12.40
C ARG A 16 -18.79 7.65 -13.59
N ILE A 17 -17.73 8.42 -13.33
CA ILE A 17 -16.86 9.00 -14.36
C ILE A 17 -16.38 7.98 -15.41
N GLU A 18 -16.11 6.74 -15.00
CA GLU A 18 -15.73 5.65 -15.91
C GLU A 18 -16.76 5.40 -17.03
N TYR A 19 -18.04 5.37 -16.69
CA TYR A 19 -19.13 5.04 -17.63
C TYR A 19 -19.73 6.30 -18.24
N GLU A 20 -19.99 7.31 -17.40
CA GLU A 20 -20.72 8.50 -17.80
C GLU A 20 -19.88 9.44 -18.65
N PHE A 21 -18.58 9.56 -18.33
CA PHE A 21 -17.66 10.43 -19.06
C PHE A 21 -16.77 9.65 -20.04
N TYR A 22 -15.89 8.77 -19.53
CA TYR A 22 -14.88 8.14 -20.40
C TYR A 22 -15.49 7.19 -21.42
N GLU A 23 -16.36 6.26 -21.01
CA GLU A 23 -17.00 5.35 -21.97
C GLU A 23 -17.82 6.14 -23.00
N THR A 24 -18.60 7.13 -22.58
CA THR A 24 -19.36 7.98 -23.52
C THR A 24 -18.44 8.67 -24.54
N CYS A 25 -17.32 9.25 -24.10
CA CYS A 25 -16.40 9.96 -24.99
C CYS A 25 -15.60 9.01 -25.89
N LEU A 26 -15.10 7.90 -25.36
CA LEU A 26 -14.34 6.89 -26.12
C LEU A 26 -15.19 6.21 -27.19
N ASN A 27 -16.49 5.99 -26.92
CA ASN A 27 -17.42 5.44 -27.92
C ASN A 27 -17.68 6.40 -29.08
N TRP A 28 -17.52 7.70 -28.86
CA TRP A 28 -17.80 8.75 -29.83
C TRP A 28 -16.55 9.18 -30.63
N ALA A 29 -15.39 9.14 -30.00
CA ALA A 29 -14.16 9.69 -30.54
C ALA A 29 -13.50 8.78 -31.60
N CYS A 30 -12.89 9.39 -32.62
CA CYS A 30 -11.95 8.75 -33.55
C CYS A 30 -10.48 8.97 -33.17
N SER A 31 -10.20 9.97 -32.33
CA SER A 31 -8.86 10.19 -31.78
C SER A 31 -8.95 10.69 -30.35
N TYR A 32 -7.94 10.38 -29.53
CA TYR A 32 -7.88 10.81 -28.13
C TYR A 32 -6.48 11.20 -27.70
N ASP A 33 -6.33 12.45 -27.24
CA ASP A 33 -5.09 12.98 -26.69
C ASP A 33 -5.19 13.11 -25.18
N ARG A 34 -4.17 12.65 -24.46
CA ARG A 34 -4.17 12.62 -22.99
C ARG A 34 -2.84 13.10 -22.44
N GLY A 35 -2.87 14.21 -21.70
CA GLY A 35 -1.74 14.66 -20.88
C GLY A 35 -2.02 14.34 -19.42
N VAL A 36 -1.25 13.43 -18.83
CA VAL A 36 -1.47 13.00 -17.44
C VAL A 36 -0.17 12.80 -16.68
N GLY A 37 -0.08 13.33 -15.47
CA GLY A 37 1.13 13.22 -14.67
C GLY A 37 1.42 11.79 -14.19
N TYR A 38 0.40 10.95 -14.05
CA TYR A 38 0.57 9.57 -13.61
C TYR A 38 -0.37 8.63 -14.37
N PHE A 39 0.21 7.57 -14.92
CA PHE A 39 -0.48 6.53 -15.68
C PHE A 39 -0.13 5.15 -15.13
N THR A 40 -1.13 4.29 -15.04
CA THR A 40 -0.98 2.83 -14.79
C THR A 40 -1.93 2.08 -15.71
N SER A 41 -1.57 0.87 -16.12
CA SER A 41 -2.45 -0.04 -16.89
C SER A 41 -3.85 -0.21 -16.28
N GLU A 42 -4.02 -0.07 -14.96
CA GLU A 42 -5.32 -0.18 -14.30
C GLU A 42 -6.37 0.83 -14.79
N TRP A 43 -5.97 1.98 -15.33
CA TRP A 43 -6.92 2.91 -15.94
C TRP A 43 -7.55 2.32 -17.19
N ILE A 44 -6.75 1.63 -18.02
CA ILE A 44 -7.22 0.93 -19.23
C ILE A 44 -8.22 -0.18 -18.84
N SER A 45 -7.92 -0.93 -17.79
CA SER A 45 -8.85 -1.93 -17.23
C SER A 45 -10.19 -1.29 -16.81
N LYS A 46 -10.14 -0.12 -16.17
CA LYS A 46 -11.35 0.60 -15.73
C LYS A 46 -12.16 1.22 -16.86
N THR A 47 -11.53 1.54 -17.98
CA THR A 47 -12.18 2.10 -19.16
C THR A 47 -12.34 1.08 -20.29
N ALA A 48 -12.17 -0.21 -20.01
CA ALA A 48 -12.11 -1.29 -20.99
C ALA A 48 -13.30 -1.32 -21.95
N ALA A 49 -14.52 -1.13 -21.45
CA ALA A 49 -15.74 -1.08 -22.27
C ALA A 49 -15.69 0.04 -23.33
N GLY A 50 -15.24 1.24 -22.93
CA GLY A 50 -15.05 2.37 -23.84
C GLY A 50 -13.88 2.17 -24.79
N MET A 51 -12.75 1.69 -24.27
CA MET A 51 -11.54 1.45 -25.06
C MET A 51 -11.77 0.37 -26.13
N THR A 52 -12.52 -0.68 -25.83
CA THR A 52 -12.88 -1.74 -26.78
C THR A 52 -13.61 -1.16 -27.98
N LYS A 53 -14.61 -0.32 -27.75
CA LYS A 53 -15.37 0.34 -28.82
C LYS A 53 -14.53 1.37 -29.56
N PHE A 54 -13.69 2.13 -28.85
CA PHE A 54 -12.76 3.07 -29.47
C PHE A 54 -11.84 2.37 -30.48
N VAL A 55 -11.19 1.29 -30.05
CA VAL A 55 -10.31 0.47 -30.90
C VAL A 55 -11.08 -0.19 -32.05
N ALA A 56 -12.26 -0.73 -31.79
CA ALA A 56 -13.08 -1.43 -32.78
C ALA A 56 -13.45 -0.57 -34.00
N HIS A 57 -13.62 0.73 -33.81
CA HIS A 57 -13.93 1.67 -34.88
C HIS A 57 -12.68 2.38 -35.44
N GLY A 58 -11.48 1.90 -35.13
CA GLY A 58 -10.21 2.42 -35.64
C GLY A 58 -9.71 3.67 -34.92
N GLY A 59 -10.13 3.88 -33.68
CA GLY A 59 -9.64 4.99 -32.85
C GLY A 59 -8.15 4.87 -32.54
N VAL A 60 -7.47 6.02 -32.53
CA VAL A 60 -6.03 6.13 -32.18
C VAL A 60 -5.82 7.15 -31.08
N GLY A 61 -4.90 6.91 -30.16
CA GLY A 61 -4.68 7.83 -29.06
C GLY A 61 -3.23 8.06 -28.68
N ARG A 62 -3.00 9.22 -28.05
CA ARG A 62 -1.69 9.79 -27.78
C ARG A 62 -1.59 10.19 -26.32
N TRP A 63 -0.64 9.61 -25.58
CA TRP A 63 -0.43 9.87 -24.17
C TRP A 63 0.88 10.60 -23.93
N ILE A 64 0.82 11.72 -23.22
CA ILE A 64 1.98 12.40 -22.63
C ILE A 64 1.96 12.12 -21.12
N VAL A 65 2.95 11.39 -20.64
CA VAL A 65 3.04 10.95 -19.24
C VAL A 65 4.35 11.37 -18.58
N SER A 66 4.37 11.49 -17.25
CA SER A 66 5.63 11.63 -16.51
C SER A 66 6.47 10.34 -16.60
N PRO A 67 7.81 10.38 -16.62
CA PRO A 67 8.69 9.21 -16.70
C PRO A 67 8.77 8.39 -15.39
N VAL A 68 7.71 8.43 -14.58
CA VAL A 68 7.56 7.69 -13.32
C VAL A 68 6.53 6.59 -13.55
N LEU A 69 7.03 5.37 -13.74
CA LEU A 69 6.21 4.18 -14.02
C LEU A 69 6.39 3.13 -12.92
N ASP A 70 5.34 2.35 -12.69
CA ASP A 70 5.44 1.13 -11.88
C ASP A 70 6.20 0.05 -12.69
N GLU A 71 6.94 -0.83 -12.02
CA GLU A 71 7.82 -1.83 -12.67
C GLU A 71 7.08 -2.71 -13.69
N LYS A 72 5.84 -3.10 -13.38
CA LYS A 72 4.99 -3.89 -14.28
C LYS A 72 4.67 -3.18 -15.59
N ASP A 73 4.39 -1.87 -15.52
CA ASP A 73 4.02 -1.05 -16.68
C ASP A 73 5.28 -0.72 -17.50
N TYR A 74 6.40 -0.45 -16.83
CA TYR A 74 7.71 -0.25 -17.47
C TYR A 74 8.11 -1.44 -18.36
N ASN A 75 7.90 -2.67 -17.86
CA ASN A 75 8.18 -3.88 -18.63
C ASN A 75 7.29 -4.03 -19.87
N VAL A 76 6.05 -3.52 -19.86
CA VAL A 76 5.18 -3.52 -21.05
C VAL A 76 5.80 -2.66 -22.14
N PHE A 77 6.18 -1.42 -21.82
CA PHE A 77 6.78 -0.51 -22.77
C PHE A 77 8.12 -1.01 -23.34
N LEU A 78 8.93 -1.71 -22.53
CA LEU A 78 10.18 -2.30 -23.00
C LEU A 78 9.96 -3.46 -23.98
N ASN A 79 8.97 -4.31 -23.72
CA ASN A 79 8.74 -5.52 -24.52
C ASN A 79 7.87 -5.26 -25.77
N SER A 80 7.04 -4.21 -25.76
CA SER A 80 6.21 -3.83 -26.91
C SER A 80 7.01 -3.31 -28.11
N GLU A 81 8.30 -3.02 -27.98
CA GLU A 81 9.14 -2.61 -29.12
C GLU A 81 9.88 -3.77 -29.80
N GLY A 82 9.86 -4.99 -29.21
CA GLY A 82 10.70 -6.12 -29.65
C GLY A 82 9.98 -7.41 -30.10
N GLY A 83 8.64 -7.46 -30.09
CA GLY A 83 7.92 -8.74 -30.13
C GLY A 83 7.08 -9.04 -31.39
N ALA A 84 7.68 -9.62 -32.43
CA ALA A 84 6.96 -10.09 -33.62
C ALA A 84 5.96 -11.25 -33.35
N VAL A 85 6.16 -12.03 -32.27
CA VAL A 85 5.33 -13.20 -31.90
C VAL A 85 4.01 -12.78 -31.23
N VAL A 86 3.91 -11.53 -30.80
CA VAL A 86 2.83 -11.01 -29.96
C VAL A 86 1.71 -10.38 -30.83
N ALA A 87 2.04 -9.86 -32.01
CA ALA A 87 1.14 -9.15 -32.93
C ALA A 87 0.11 -10.04 -33.66
N GLU A 88 0.50 -11.27 -34.06
CA GLU A 88 -0.42 -12.19 -34.78
C GLU A 88 -1.66 -12.56 -33.95
N LYS A 89 -1.54 -12.56 -32.62
CA LYS A 89 -2.67 -12.84 -31.72
C LYS A 89 -3.65 -11.68 -31.65
N PHE A 90 -3.20 -10.43 -31.69
CA PHE A 90 -4.07 -9.27 -31.51
C PHE A 90 -4.88 -8.93 -32.77
N GLN A 91 -4.26 -8.95 -33.95
CA GLN A 91 -4.98 -8.85 -35.24
C GLN A 91 -6.09 -9.92 -35.32
N ALA A 92 -5.79 -11.16 -34.91
CA ALA A 92 -6.79 -12.23 -34.86
C ALA A 92 -7.89 -12.05 -33.80
N LEU A 93 -7.66 -11.22 -32.75
CA LEU A 93 -8.64 -10.87 -31.72
C LEU A 93 -9.55 -9.72 -32.18
N LEU A 94 -8.97 -8.67 -32.79
CA LEU A 94 -9.72 -7.57 -33.41
C LEU A 94 -10.71 -8.07 -34.46
N ASP A 95 -10.29 -9.07 -35.25
CA ASP A 95 -11.12 -9.64 -36.31
C ASP A 95 -12.24 -10.58 -35.80
N LYS A 96 -12.25 -10.98 -34.51
CA LYS A 96 -13.07 -12.14 -34.09
C LYS A 96 -13.96 -12.02 -32.86
N ASN A 97 -13.79 -11.08 -31.92
CA ASN A 97 -14.81 -10.87 -30.87
C ASN A 97 -14.55 -9.63 -29.99
N LEU A 98 -15.46 -8.65 -29.98
CA LEU A 98 -15.37 -7.47 -29.08
C LEU A 98 -15.43 -7.87 -27.61
N ASP A 99 -16.27 -8.83 -27.26
CA ASP A 99 -16.40 -9.35 -25.89
C ASP A 99 -15.09 -9.94 -25.37
N LYS A 100 -14.27 -10.48 -26.28
CA LYS A 100 -12.96 -11.05 -25.94
C LYS A 100 -11.91 -9.97 -25.75
N LEU A 101 -11.94 -8.87 -26.52
CA LEU A 101 -11.05 -7.74 -26.30
C LEU A 101 -11.34 -7.04 -24.96
N GLU A 102 -12.62 -6.85 -24.62
CA GLU A 102 -13.01 -6.27 -23.33
C GLU A 102 -12.58 -7.15 -22.16
N GLN A 103 -12.75 -8.48 -22.28
CA GLN A 103 -12.23 -9.45 -21.32
C GLN A 103 -10.70 -9.35 -21.18
N GLU A 104 -9.95 -9.33 -22.28
CA GLU A 104 -8.48 -9.23 -22.22
C GLU A 104 -8.02 -7.90 -21.61
N LEU A 105 -8.68 -6.79 -21.94
CA LEU A 105 -8.42 -5.49 -21.31
C LEU A 105 -8.70 -5.50 -19.79
N THR A 106 -9.59 -6.37 -19.32
CA THR A 106 -9.95 -6.50 -17.90
C THR A 106 -9.07 -7.51 -17.16
N ASP A 107 -8.83 -8.69 -17.76
CA ASP A 107 -8.21 -9.85 -17.14
C ASP A 107 -6.68 -9.93 -17.37
N ASP A 108 -6.20 -9.47 -18.53
CA ASP A 108 -4.78 -9.42 -18.91
C ASP A 108 -4.39 -8.04 -19.48
N THR A 109 -4.73 -6.99 -18.72
CA THR A 109 -4.59 -5.59 -19.14
C THR A 109 -3.19 -5.21 -19.62
N LEU A 110 -2.14 -5.78 -19.02
CA LEU A 110 -0.75 -5.48 -19.39
C LEU A 110 -0.41 -5.97 -20.79
N ASN A 111 -0.86 -7.18 -21.13
CA ASN A 111 -0.65 -7.77 -22.44
C ASN A 111 -1.49 -7.04 -23.51
N ALA A 112 -2.75 -6.73 -23.20
CA ALA A 112 -3.60 -5.93 -24.08
C ALA A 112 -3.04 -4.52 -24.34
N LEU A 113 -2.48 -3.86 -23.31
CA LEU A 113 -1.78 -2.59 -23.47
C LEU A 113 -0.54 -2.72 -24.37
N ALA A 114 0.25 -3.79 -24.21
CA ALA A 114 1.42 -4.05 -25.05
C ALA A 114 1.04 -4.15 -26.53
N TRP A 115 -0.07 -4.85 -26.82
CA TRP A 115 -0.62 -4.99 -28.17
C TRP A 115 -1.01 -3.66 -28.78
N MET A 116 -1.80 -2.86 -28.06
CA MET A 116 -2.25 -1.57 -28.56
C MET A 116 -1.10 -0.59 -28.83
N ILE A 117 -0.02 -0.67 -28.05
CA ILE A 117 1.20 0.12 -28.30
C ILE A 117 1.92 -0.38 -29.55
N TYR A 118 2.13 -1.69 -29.66
CA TYR A 118 2.82 -2.31 -30.80
C TYR A 118 2.11 -2.00 -32.13
N ASP A 119 0.77 -2.09 -32.15
CA ASP A 119 -0.04 -1.85 -33.35
C ASP A 119 -0.28 -0.36 -33.64
N GLY A 120 0.33 0.54 -32.86
CA GLY A 120 0.23 1.99 -33.08
C GLY A 120 -1.15 2.58 -32.78
N ILE A 121 -2.01 1.84 -32.06
CA ILE A 121 -3.30 2.35 -31.58
C ILE A 121 -3.07 3.35 -30.46
N LEU A 122 -2.12 3.06 -29.56
CA LEU A 122 -1.72 3.96 -28.47
C LEU A 122 -0.26 4.34 -28.60
N GLU A 123 0.03 5.63 -28.73
CA GLU A 123 1.39 6.16 -28.70
C GLU A 123 1.65 6.87 -27.36
N PHE A 124 2.79 6.57 -26.73
CA PHE A 124 3.20 7.21 -25.47
C PHE A 124 4.47 8.04 -25.66
N ARG A 125 4.47 9.23 -25.05
CA ARG A 125 5.65 10.09 -24.89
C ARG A 125 5.84 10.49 -23.43
N PHE A 126 7.09 10.64 -23.03
CA PHE A 126 7.50 10.87 -21.66
C PHE A 126 7.95 12.32 -21.47
N ALA A 127 7.19 13.10 -20.71
CA ALA A 127 7.44 14.51 -20.45
C ALA A 127 8.43 14.72 -19.31
N VAL A 128 9.55 15.36 -19.62
CA VAL A 128 10.59 15.78 -18.68
C VAL A 128 10.61 17.30 -18.60
N PRO A 129 10.24 17.90 -17.45
CA PRO A 129 10.39 19.33 -17.23
C PRO A 129 11.86 19.79 -17.35
N GLN A 130 12.05 20.93 -17.99
CA GLN A 130 13.35 21.53 -18.29
C GLN A 130 13.34 23.04 -18.03
N ASN A 131 14.50 23.67 -18.11
CA ASN A 131 14.68 25.11 -17.95
C ASN A 131 14.04 25.62 -16.64
N GLN A 132 13.01 26.46 -16.73
CA GLN A 132 12.35 27.04 -15.55
C GLN A 132 11.58 26.00 -14.73
N LEU A 133 11.26 24.85 -15.31
CA LEU A 133 10.52 23.78 -14.66
C LEU A 133 11.40 22.58 -14.28
N ARG A 134 12.73 22.68 -14.40
CA ARG A 134 13.67 21.54 -14.24
C ARG A 134 13.55 20.78 -12.90
N GLU A 135 13.11 21.45 -11.84
CA GLU A 135 12.91 20.84 -10.50
C GLU A 135 11.48 20.32 -10.28
N GLY A 136 10.57 20.58 -11.21
CA GLY A 136 9.17 20.16 -11.14
C GLY A 136 8.91 18.83 -11.82
N ASP A 137 7.68 18.36 -11.67
CA ASP A 137 7.15 17.19 -12.37
C ASP A 137 6.08 17.61 -13.38
N PHE A 138 5.96 16.86 -14.48
CA PHE A 138 4.78 16.96 -15.32
C PHE A 138 3.59 16.36 -14.54
N HIS A 139 2.73 17.22 -13.98
CA HIS A 139 1.65 16.82 -13.07
C HIS A 139 0.26 17.28 -13.55
N ASP A 140 0.12 17.68 -14.81
CA ASP A 140 -1.19 18.07 -15.33
C ASP A 140 -2.10 16.86 -15.58
N LYS A 141 -3.42 17.08 -15.69
CA LYS A 141 -4.41 16.10 -16.15
C LYS A 141 -5.43 16.79 -17.05
N PHE A 142 -5.25 16.63 -18.36
CA PHE A 142 -6.17 17.12 -19.37
C PHE A 142 -6.26 16.13 -20.52
N GLY A 143 -7.29 16.26 -21.36
CA GLY A 143 -7.40 15.44 -22.55
C GLY A 143 -8.32 16.05 -23.59
N ILE A 144 -8.20 15.58 -24.83
CA ILE A 144 -8.96 16.05 -25.98
C ILE A 144 -9.47 14.84 -26.76
N PHE A 145 -10.79 14.72 -26.86
CA PHE A 145 -11.48 13.77 -27.72
C PHE A 145 -11.87 14.44 -29.04
N TYR A 146 -11.64 13.76 -30.15
CA TYR A 146 -11.95 14.22 -31.49
C TYR A 146 -13.02 13.33 -32.11
N GLY A 147 -14.13 13.90 -32.55
CA GLY A 147 -15.20 13.18 -33.24
C GLY A 147 -15.03 13.20 -34.76
N TYR A 148 -15.70 12.28 -35.44
CA TYR A 148 -15.67 12.14 -36.90
C TYR A 148 -16.13 13.38 -37.69
N ASN A 149 -16.98 14.21 -37.10
CA ASN A 149 -17.54 15.40 -37.74
C ASN A 149 -16.68 16.67 -37.51
N GLY A 150 -15.47 16.52 -36.95
CA GLY A 150 -14.58 17.64 -36.61
C GLY A 150 -14.91 18.32 -35.27
N ASP A 151 -16.02 17.93 -34.63
CA ASP A 151 -16.38 18.26 -33.26
C ASP A 151 -15.33 17.73 -32.27
N LYS A 152 -15.05 18.50 -31.20
CA LYS A 152 -14.03 18.18 -30.21
C LYS A 152 -14.52 18.46 -28.79
N ILE A 153 -14.09 17.64 -27.86
CA ILE A 153 -14.29 17.83 -26.42
C ILE A 153 -12.92 17.86 -25.76
N SER A 154 -12.60 18.95 -25.06
CA SER A 154 -11.46 18.94 -24.13
C SER A 154 -11.94 18.86 -22.69
N PHE A 155 -11.08 18.39 -21.80
CA PHE A 155 -11.37 18.36 -20.38
C PHE A 155 -10.11 18.59 -19.54
N ASN A 156 -10.33 19.11 -18.35
CA ASN A 156 -9.33 19.33 -17.32
C ASN A 156 -9.85 18.80 -16.00
N GLY A 157 -8.97 18.28 -15.15
CA GLY A 157 -9.41 17.78 -13.85
C GLY A 157 -8.29 17.45 -12.89
N SER A 158 -8.67 16.90 -11.74
CA SER A 158 -7.72 16.40 -10.73
C SER A 158 -7.35 14.92 -10.95
N GLN A 159 -8.12 14.20 -11.76
CA GLN A 159 -8.01 12.76 -11.93
C GLN A 159 -6.78 12.33 -12.75
N ASN A 160 -5.90 11.54 -12.13
CA ASN A 160 -4.84 10.79 -12.81
C ASN A 160 -5.35 9.47 -13.41
N ASP A 161 -4.60 8.90 -14.36
CA ASP A 161 -4.93 7.65 -15.04
C ASP A 161 -4.46 6.45 -14.20
N SER A 162 -5.12 6.22 -13.06
CA SER A 162 -4.85 5.09 -12.19
C SER A 162 -6.11 4.54 -11.53
N LYS A 163 -6.03 3.32 -10.99
CA LYS A 163 -7.13 2.72 -10.20
C LYS A 163 -7.64 3.66 -9.10
N LYS A 164 -6.73 4.34 -8.40
CA LYS A 164 -7.06 5.29 -7.33
C LYS A 164 -7.78 6.53 -7.86
N GLY A 165 -7.56 6.93 -9.12
CA GLY A 165 -8.27 8.05 -9.73
C GLY A 165 -9.78 7.85 -9.82
N PHE A 166 -10.29 6.62 -9.73
CA PHE A 166 -11.73 6.34 -9.65
C PHE A 166 -12.24 6.15 -8.22
N SER A 167 -11.36 6.18 -7.22
CA SER A 167 -11.73 6.03 -5.79
C SER A 167 -11.47 7.28 -4.96
N ASN A 168 -10.59 8.16 -5.43
CA ASN A 168 -10.37 9.48 -4.86
C ASN A 168 -11.58 10.39 -5.12
N TYR A 169 -11.69 11.47 -4.35
CA TYR A 169 -12.56 12.58 -4.71
C TYR A 169 -11.91 13.35 -5.86
N GLU A 170 -12.41 13.16 -7.08
CA GLU A 170 -11.88 13.79 -8.28
C GLU A 170 -12.98 14.60 -8.98
N SER A 171 -12.55 15.61 -9.75
CA SER A 171 -13.46 16.40 -10.57
C SER A 171 -12.92 16.56 -11.99
N ILE A 172 -13.84 16.62 -12.96
CA ILE A 172 -13.58 16.88 -14.37
C ILE A 172 -14.45 18.05 -14.81
N LYS A 173 -13.86 19.00 -15.53
CA LYS A 173 -14.54 20.07 -16.25
C LYS A 173 -14.42 19.80 -17.75
N VAL A 174 -15.52 19.98 -18.47
CA VAL A 174 -15.67 19.62 -19.88
C VAL A 174 -15.92 20.87 -20.71
N PHE A 175 -15.21 20.96 -21.82
CA PHE A 175 -15.27 22.03 -22.81
C PHE A 175 -15.55 21.43 -24.19
N ARG A 176 -16.33 22.13 -25.02
CA ARG A 176 -16.84 21.64 -26.31
C ARG A 176 -16.54 22.65 -27.40
N SER A 177 -16.20 22.15 -28.59
CA SER A 177 -15.89 23.01 -29.73
C SER A 177 -17.12 23.70 -30.34
N TRP A 178 -18.33 23.29 -29.96
CA TRP A 178 -19.59 23.77 -30.52
C TRP A 178 -20.39 24.69 -29.57
N ASP A 179 -19.80 25.08 -28.45
CA ASP A 179 -20.41 26.05 -27.53
C ASP A 179 -19.42 27.18 -27.16
N SER A 180 -19.78 28.01 -26.18
CA SER A 180 -18.97 29.16 -25.75
C SER A 180 -17.62 28.78 -25.13
N THR A 181 -17.34 27.49 -24.92
CA THR A 181 -16.07 26.99 -24.37
C THR A 181 -15.04 26.61 -25.43
N LEU A 182 -15.33 26.81 -26.73
CA LEU A 182 -14.39 26.60 -27.84
C LEU A 182 -12.96 27.14 -27.58
N PRO A 183 -12.76 28.36 -27.02
CA PRO A 183 -11.40 28.87 -26.77
C PRO A 183 -10.55 27.99 -25.84
N TYR A 184 -11.17 27.29 -24.89
CA TYR A 184 -10.46 26.35 -24.01
C TYR A 184 -10.02 25.10 -24.79
N VAL A 185 -10.89 24.60 -25.67
CA VAL A 185 -10.59 23.46 -26.54
C VAL A 185 -9.43 23.79 -27.48
N GLU A 186 -9.44 24.96 -28.12
CA GLU A 186 -8.35 25.40 -29.01
C GLU A 186 -7.02 25.57 -28.25
N TYR A 187 -7.09 26.11 -27.03
CA TYR A 187 -5.91 26.22 -26.17
C TYR A 187 -5.34 24.84 -25.82
N ASP A 188 -6.17 23.90 -25.39
CA ASP A 188 -5.74 22.56 -24.99
C ASP A 188 -5.12 21.78 -26.17
N ILE A 189 -5.68 21.92 -27.38
CA ILE A 189 -5.12 21.33 -28.61
C ILE A 189 -3.75 21.93 -28.92
N SER A 190 -3.67 23.26 -29.00
CA SER A 190 -2.42 23.97 -29.29
C SER A 190 -1.33 23.61 -28.27
N ARG A 191 -1.72 23.52 -27.00
CA ARG A 191 -0.86 23.10 -25.90
C ARG A 191 -0.39 21.65 -26.08
N PHE A 192 -1.30 20.72 -26.35
CA PHE A 192 -0.96 19.31 -26.54
C PHE A 192 0.00 19.15 -27.70
N ASP A 193 -0.30 19.74 -28.86
CA ASP A 193 0.54 19.65 -30.05
C ASP A 193 1.92 20.25 -29.82
N LYS A 194 2.02 21.37 -29.09
CA LYS A 194 3.29 21.98 -28.72
C LYS A 194 4.14 21.05 -27.84
N LEU A 195 3.55 20.38 -26.86
CA LEU A 195 4.24 19.39 -26.04
C LEU A 195 4.62 18.18 -26.90
N TRP A 196 3.66 17.61 -27.63
CA TRP A 196 3.83 16.43 -28.46
C TRP A 196 4.96 16.60 -29.48
N THR A 197 5.00 17.73 -30.18
CA THR A 197 6.01 18.05 -31.19
C THR A 197 7.34 18.57 -30.61
N ASN A 198 7.51 18.50 -29.28
CA ASN A 198 8.71 18.92 -28.56
C ASN A 198 9.07 20.41 -28.77
N ASN A 199 8.05 21.25 -28.95
CA ASN A 199 8.17 22.71 -29.16
C ASN A 199 7.92 23.51 -27.87
N ASP A 200 7.68 22.85 -26.73
CA ASP A 200 7.60 23.55 -25.46
C ASP A 200 9.00 23.84 -24.90
N ARG A 201 9.25 25.12 -24.58
CA ARG A 201 10.54 25.56 -24.06
C ARG A 201 10.86 25.00 -22.68
N ASN A 202 9.88 24.54 -21.91
CA ASN A 202 10.05 24.14 -20.51
C ASN A 202 9.74 22.67 -20.27
N VAL A 203 9.33 21.92 -21.29
CA VAL A 203 9.04 20.48 -21.19
C VAL A 203 9.51 19.81 -22.46
N ALA A 204 10.46 18.88 -22.33
CA ALA A 204 10.83 18.00 -23.43
C ALA A 204 10.02 16.71 -23.34
N VAL A 205 9.59 16.17 -24.49
CA VAL A 205 8.94 14.86 -24.56
C VAL A 205 9.81 13.88 -25.34
N TYR A 206 9.89 12.65 -24.86
CA TYR A 206 10.70 11.58 -25.43
C TYR A 206 9.80 10.41 -25.83
N ASN A 207 10.04 9.80 -26.98
CA ASN A 207 9.46 8.48 -27.26
C ASN A 207 10.16 7.40 -26.42
N MET A 208 9.66 6.16 -26.45
CA MET A 208 10.21 5.08 -25.63
C MET A 208 11.70 4.78 -25.93
N PRO A 209 12.16 4.67 -27.20
CA PRO A 209 13.57 4.39 -27.49
C PRO A 209 14.49 5.48 -26.98
N GLU A 210 14.09 6.76 -27.15
CA GLU A 210 14.83 7.91 -26.64
C GLU A 210 14.85 7.92 -25.11
N ALA A 211 13.71 7.65 -24.47
CA ALA A 211 13.58 7.64 -23.01
C ALA A 211 14.46 6.57 -22.36
N VAL A 212 14.56 5.37 -22.96
CA VAL A 212 15.46 4.31 -22.50
C VAL A 212 16.92 4.71 -22.69
N LYS A 213 17.27 5.23 -23.88
CA LYS A 213 18.63 5.66 -24.22
C LYS A 213 19.13 6.74 -23.27
N GLU A 214 18.30 7.73 -23.00
CA GLU A 214 18.59 8.87 -22.12
C GLU A 214 18.43 8.54 -20.62
N ARG A 215 18.03 7.29 -20.29
CA ARG A 215 17.84 6.79 -18.92
C ARG A 215 16.94 7.70 -18.07
N ILE A 216 15.88 8.25 -18.68
CA ILE A 216 15.01 9.23 -17.99
C ILE A 216 14.01 8.56 -17.04
N PHE A 217 13.81 7.26 -17.16
CA PHE A 217 12.91 6.50 -16.30
C PHE A 217 13.43 6.44 -14.87
N ARG A 218 12.56 6.82 -13.94
CA ARG A 218 12.73 6.53 -12.52
C ARG A 218 11.78 5.39 -12.18
N LEU A 219 12.34 4.20 -11.91
CA LEU A 219 11.55 3.14 -11.30
C LEU A 219 10.99 3.67 -10.00
N ARG A 220 9.69 3.53 -9.81
CA ARG A 220 9.03 4.04 -8.63
C ARG A 220 9.54 3.32 -7.38
N THR A 221 10.40 3.98 -6.63
CA THR A 221 10.51 3.79 -5.18
C THR A 221 9.41 4.61 -4.49
N PRO A 222 8.81 4.15 -3.38
CA PRO A 222 7.62 4.81 -2.82
C PRO A 222 7.76 6.26 -2.33
N GLU A 223 8.90 6.95 -2.44
CA GLU A 223 9.09 8.28 -1.82
C GLU A 223 10.01 9.22 -2.63
N GLY A 224 9.65 10.51 -2.62
CA GLY A 224 10.55 11.62 -2.96
C GLY A 224 9.84 12.87 -3.51
N ARG A 225 9.60 13.90 -2.70
CA ARG A 225 9.45 15.29 -3.16
C ARG A 225 10.44 16.22 -2.44
N PRO A 226 11.02 17.24 -3.11
CA PRO A 226 12.27 17.87 -2.70
C PRO A 226 12.11 19.33 -2.23
N TYR A 227 11.24 19.62 -1.26
CA TYR A 227 11.20 20.96 -0.62
C TYR A 227 10.58 20.97 0.79
N MET A 228 11.10 21.86 1.66
CA MET A 228 10.61 22.13 3.01
C MET A 228 9.51 23.20 3.01
N LYS A 229 8.38 22.96 3.69
CA LYS A 229 7.35 23.99 3.95
C LYS A 229 7.09 24.17 5.45
N GLN A 230 7.16 25.42 5.90
CA GLN A 230 6.86 25.85 7.25
C GLN A 230 5.38 25.63 7.64
N LYS A 231 5.20 25.29 8.91
CA LYS A 231 4.01 24.80 9.63
C LYS A 231 2.70 25.55 9.37
N CYS A 232 1.66 24.80 8.99
CA CYS A 232 0.43 24.62 9.78
C CYS A 232 -0.20 23.25 9.39
N LEU A 233 -0.43 22.43 10.41
CA LEU A 233 -0.95 21.05 10.41
C LEU A 233 -2.37 21.06 9.78
N VAL A 234 -2.77 20.24 8.81
CA VAL A 234 -2.92 18.78 8.81
C VAL A 234 -3.18 18.36 7.35
N GLU A 235 -2.35 17.48 6.75
CA GLU A 235 -2.80 16.58 5.67
C GLU A 235 -1.84 15.38 5.49
N HIS A 236 -2.32 14.22 5.95
CA HIS A 236 -1.99 12.83 5.60
C HIS A 236 -0.55 12.47 5.18
N GLU A 237 0.37 12.45 6.16
CA GLU A 237 1.35 11.36 6.24
C GLU A 237 0.61 10.01 6.27
N ASN A 238 1.26 8.94 5.79
CA ASN A 238 0.80 7.57 6.06
C ASN A 238 0.42 7.47 7.54
N ARG A 239 -0.89 7.38 7.83
CA ARG A 239 -1.42 7.37 9.20
C ARG A 239 -0.78 6.29 10.06
N TRP A 240 -0.21 5.25 9.43
CA TRP A 240 0.43 4.11 10.09
C TRP A 240 1.97 4.17 10.06
N PHE A 241 2.58 5.31 9.74
CA PHE A 241 4.04 5.46 9.64
C PHE A 241 4.77 5.11 10.94
N HIS A 242 4.13 5.31 12.09
CA HIS A 242 4.67 4.89 13.40
C HIS A 242 4.98 3.39 13.45
N GLN A 243 4.31 2.56 12.66
CA GLN A 243 4.61 1.13 12.56
C GLN A 243 5.96 0.89 11.86
N GLU A 244 6.34 1.68 10.86
CA GLU A 244 7.66 1.58 10.21
C GLU A 244 8.76 1.96 11.19
N LEU A 245 8.59 3.08 11.90
CA LEU A 245 9.53 3.53 12.92
C LEU A 245 9.72 2.48 14.03
N ALA A 246 8.63 1.87 14.48
CA ALA A 246 8.67 0.79 15.46
C ALA A 246 9.44 -0.44 14.95
N ILE A 247 9.25 -0.81 13.67
CA ILE A 247 9.95 -1.93 13.03
C ILE A 247 11.43 -1.62 12.92
N GLU A 248 11.81 -0.46 12.38
CA GLU A 248 13.21 -0.03 12.22
C GLU A 248 13.92 -0.01 13.56
N LYS A 249 13.31 0.62 14.56
CA LYS A 249 13.85 0.70 15.91
C LYS A 249 14.03 -0.68 16.53
N PHE A 250 13.10 -1.60 16.32
CA PHE A 250 13.28 -2.97 16.78
C PHE A 250 14.40 -3.72 16.04
N MET A 251 14.57 -3.50 14.74
CA MET A 251 15.66 -4.14 13.98
C MET A 251 17.05 -3.66 14.45
N GLU A 252 17.17 -2.39 14.85
CA GLU A 252 18.38 -1.84 15.46
C GLU A 252 18.68 -2.46 16.82
N GLU A 253 17.69 -2.44 17.72
CA GLU A 253 17.88 -2.80 19.13
C GLU A 253 17.82 -4.31 19.38
N LYS A 254 17.11 -5.06 18.52
CA LYS A 254 16.81 -6.51 18.58
C LYS A 254 16.02 -6.97 19.81
N ARG A 255 16.06 -6.20 20.90
CA ARG A 255 15.33 -6.42 22.14
C ARG A 255 14.71 -5.12 22.64
N GLY A 256 13.49 -5.18 23.13
CA GLY A 256 12.83 -4.01 23.70
C GLY A 256 11.31 -4.05 23.61
N ILE A 257 10.70 -3.01 24.14
CA ILE A 257 9.26 -2.86 24.25
C ILE A 257 8.76 -1.78 23.29
N LEU A 258 7.74 -2.12 22.51
CA LEU A 258 6.96 -1.16 21.73
C LEU A 258 5.74 -0.75 22.55
N GLU A 259 5.81 0.44 23.13
CA GLU A 259 4.71 1.06 23.83
C GLU A 259 3.81 1.76 22.83
N MET A 260 2.66 1.16 22.52
CA MET A 260 1.76 1.68 21.49
C MET A 260 0.32 1.64 21.98
N ALA A 261 -0.39 2.76 21.85
CA ALA A 261 -1.80 2.86 22.22
C ALA A 261 -2.66 1.75 21.57
N THR A 262 -3.72 1.33 22.26
CA THR A 262 -4.68 0.36 21.72
C THR A 262 -5.29 0.88 20.41
N GLY A 263 -5.60 -0.02 19.47
CA GLY A 263 -6.13 0.36 18.15
C GLY A 263 -5.10 0.91 17.15
N THR A 264 -3.82 1.09 17.53
CA THR A 264 -2.78 1.64 16.63
C THR A 264 -2.00 0.58 15.82
N GLY A 265 -2.40 -0.68 15.91
CA GLY A 265 -1.86 -1.78 15.10
C GLY A 265 -0.61 -2.48 15.66
N LYS A 266 -0.53 -2.65 16.99
CA LYS A 266 0.51 -3.46 17.67
C LYS A 266 0.73 -4.84 17.03
N THR A 267 -0.35 -5.61 16.90
CA THR A 267 -0.33 -6.96 16.31
C THR A 267 0.25 -6.94 14.90
N ARG A 268 -0.22 -6.01 14.04
CA ARG A 268 0.30 -5.86 12.67
C ARG A 268 1.79 -5.51 12.64
N THR A 269 2.23 -4.63 13.54
CA THR A 269 3.64 -4.21 13.65
C THR A 269 4.53 -5.40 14.01
N ALA A 270 4.14 -6.17 15.03
CA ALA A 270 4.88 -7.36 15.46
C ALA A 270 4.93 -8.46 14.39
N LEU A 271 3.83 -8.69 13.67
CA LEU A 271 3.81 -9.63 12.55
C LEU A 271 4.80 -9.24 11.45
N ARG A 272 4.89 -7.94 11.12
CA ARG A 272 5.86 -7.43 10.15
C ARG A 272 7.30 -7.60 10.61
N ILE A 273 7.58 -7.37 11.91
CA ILE A 273 8.88 -7.66 12.51
C ILE A 273 9.24 -9.14 12.34
N MET A 274 8.33 -10.04 12.72
CA MET A 274 8.52 -11.48 12.59
C MET A 274 8.84 -11.87 11.14
N MET A 275 8.07 -11.38 10.17
CA MET A 275 8.25 -11.72 8.75
C MET A 275 9.59 -11.21 8.21
N LYS A 276 9.95 -9.94 8.48
CA LYS A 276 11.25 -9.40 8.07
C LYS A 276 12.41 -10.23 8.62
N LEU A 277 12.36 -10.63 9.89
CA LEU A 277 13.41 -11.47 10.48
C LEU A 277 13.48 -12.88 9.86
N PHE A 278 12.33 -13.47 9.53
CA PHE A 278 12.29 -14.74 8.80
C PHE A 278 12.84 -14.61 7.37
N GLU A 279 12.48 -13.56 6.65
CA GLU A 279 12.90 -13.30 5.27
C GLU A 279 14.41 -13.04 5.19
N TRP A 280 14.95 -12.26 6.12
CA TRP A 280 16.39 -11.97 6.22
C TRP A 280 17.21 -13.14 6.81
N GLY A 281 16.57 -14.27 7.12
CA GLY A 281 17.24 -15.46 7.66
C GLY A 281 17.86 -15.24 9.05
N GLN A 282 17.44 -14.22 9.79
CA GLN A 282 17.95 -13.90 11.12
C GLN A 282 17.38 -14.84 12.18
N ILE A 283 16.12 -15.28 12.01
CA ILE A 283 15.46 -16.23 12.89
C ILE A 283 14.86 -17.40 12.12
N ASP A 284 14.73 -18.54 12.80
CA ASP A 284 14.02 -19.73 12.32
C ASP A 284 12.77 -20.01 13.16
N ARG A 285 12.63 -19.36 14.32
CA ARG A 285 11.52 -19.63 15.25
C ARG A 285 10.97 -18.35 15.86
N VAL A 286 9.67 -18.37 16.12
CA VAL A 286 8.98 -17.37 16.93
C VAL A 286 8.21 -18.07 18.04
N VAL A 287 8.33 -17.59 19.26
CA VAL A 287 7.48 -17.98 20.40
C VAL A 287 6.65 -16.77 20.79
N LEU A 288 5.34 -16.83 20.64
CA LEU A 288 4.43 -15.76 21.02
C LEU A 288 3.62 -16.18 22.23
N THR A 289 3.66 -15.36 23.28
CA THR A 289 3.00 -15.64 24.55
C THR A 289 2.11 -14.52 25.06
N MET A 290 0.92 -14.90 25.51
CA MET A 290 -0.14 -13.98 25.94
C MET A 290 -1.04 -14.61 27.02
N TYR A 291 -1.66 -13.77 27.85
CA TYR A 291 -2.74 -14.18 28.75
C TYR A 291 -4.09 -14.20 28.01
N GLY A 292 -4.88 -15.24 28.23
CA GLY A 292 -6.20 -15.42 27.61
C GLY A 292 -6.14 -16.19 26.29
N ASN A 293 -6.97 -17.23 26.18
CA ASN A 293 -7.02 -18.09 24.99
C ASN A 293 -7.63 -17.35 23.79
N ASP A 294 -8.57 -16.43 24.01
CA ASP A 294 -9.25 -15.70 22.92
C ASP A 294 -8.28 -14.85 22.10
N LEU A 295 -7.32 -14.20 22.78
CA LEU A 295 -6.28 -13.41 22.13
C LEU A 295 -5.30 -14.30 21.37
N LEU A 296 -4.99 -15.50 21.89
CA LEU A 296 -4.19 -16.48 21.15
C LEU A 296 -4.91 -17.01 19.90
N TYR A 297 -6.23 -17.21 19.97
CA TYR A 297 -7.04 -17.52 18.77
C TYR A 297 -7.06 -16.35 17.76
N GLN A 298 -7.09 -15.10 18.23
CA GLN A 298 -6.97 -13.93 17.35
C GLN A 298 -5.61 -13.90 16.65
N TRP A 299 -4.51 -14.11 17.38
CA TRP A 299 -3.18 -14.24 16.81
C TRP A 299 -3.07 -15.38 15.81
N GLU A 300 -3.67 -16.54 16.11
CA GLU A 300 -3.74 -17.65 15.16
C GLU A 300 -4.39 -17.23 13.84
N LYS A 301 -5.53 -16.55 13.91
CA LYS A 301 -6.26 -16.08 12.73
C LYS A 301 -5.43 -15.11 11.89
N GLU A 302 -4.81 -14.12 12.53
CA GLU A 302 -3.93 -13.15 11.86
C GLU A 302 -2.73 -13.84 11.19
N ILE A 303 -2.12 -14.81 11.88
CA ILE A 303 -0.98 -15.57 11.32
C ILE A 303 -1.39 -16.37 10.07
N ARG A 304 -2.54 -17.05 10.13
CA ARG A 304 -3.05 -17.85 9.00
C ARG A 304 -3.41 -17.01 7.79
N ASN A 305 -3.90 -15.78 7.98
CA ASN A 305 -4.29 -14.89 6.90
C ASN A 305 -3.11 -14.41 6.04
N MET A 306 -1.87 -14.43 6.57
CA MET A 306 -0.69 -13.93 5.85
C MET A 306 -0.14 -14.87 4.76
N LYS A 307 -0.80 -16.00 4.44
CA LYS A 307 -0.40 -16.96 3.38
C LYS A 307 1.10 -17.34 3.42
N THR A 308 1.64 -17.66 4.59
CA THR A 308 3.04 -18.04 4.77
C THR A 308 3.28 -19.51 4.42
N GLN A 309 3.46 -19.82 3.13
CA GLN A 309 3.56 -21.21 2.64
C GLN A 309 4.69 -22.04 3.28
N ASP A 310 5.73 -21.37 3.81
CA ASP A 310 6.93 -22.01 4.38
C ASP A 310 7.04 -21.98 5.92
N ILE A 311 6.05 -21.41 6.63
CA ILE A 311 6.10 -21.27 8.09
C ILE A 311 5.07 -22.18 8.76
N ARG A 312 5.53 -23.07 9.64
CA ARG A 312 4.64 -23.97 10.41
C ARG A 312 4.12 -23.28 11.67
N LEU A 313 2.81 -23.35 11.89
CA LEU A 313 2.15 -22.81 13.07
C LEU A 313 1.78 -23.92 14.07
N PHE A 314 2.19 -23.77 15.32
CA PHE A 314 1.96 -24.68 16.43
C PHE A 314 1.25 -23.97 17.59
N ARG A 315 0.53 -24.72 18.42
CA ARG A 315 -0.25 -24.22 19.57
C ARG A 315 0.10 -24.96 20.85
N CYS A 316 0.18 -24.22 21.94
CA CYS A 316 0.32 -24.73 23.29
C CYS A 316 -0.56 -23.91 24.25
N PHE A 317 -1.86 -23.89 23.98
CA PHE A 317 -2.85 -23.18 24.77
C PHE A 317 -4.18 -23.92 24.76
N ASN A 318 -5.07 -23.59 25.70
CA ASN A 318 -6.26 -24.38 25.99
C ASN A 318 -5.87 -25.86 26.26
N THR A 319 -6.54 -26.83 25.64
CA THR A 319 -6.24 -28.27 25.73
C THR A 319 -5.18 -28.74 24.72
N ILE A 320 -4.71 -27.87 23.81
CA ILE A 320 -3.78 -28.23 22.74
C ILE A 320 -2.35 -28.09 23.25
N ASN A 321 -1.51 -29.10 23.01
CA ASN A 321 -0.09 -29.07 23.34
C ASN A 321 0.79 -29.64 22.21
N GLU A 322 1.27 -28.75 21.34
CA GLU A 322 2.16 -29.08 20.22
C GLU A 322 3.63 -28.67 20.50
N MET A 323 3.98 -28.43 21.77
CA MET A 323 5.31 -27.94 22.18
C MET A 323 6.44 -28.84 21.68
N SER A 324 6.34 -30.15 21.91
CA SER A 324 7.38 -31.12 21.49
C SER A 324 7.57 -31.10 19.97
N THR A 325 6.47 -31.01 19.21
CA THR A 325 6.51 -30.95 17.74
C THR A 325 7.16 -29.65 17.25
N PHE A 326 6.88 -28.52 17.90
CA PHE A 326 7.54 -27.25 17.63
C PHE A 326 9.05 -27.32 17.85
N VAL A 327 9.47 -27.82 19.02
CA VAL A 327 10.90 -27.98 19.37
C VAL A 327 11.62 -28.90 18.37
N LEU A 328 10.93 -29.92 17.88
CA LEU A 328 11.47 -30.87 16.90
C LEU A 328 11.53 -30.34 15.47
N SER A 329 10.76 -29.31 15.13
CA SER A 329 10.66 -28.76 13.77
C SER A 329 12.02 -28.29 13.21
N LYS A 330 12.29 -28.72 11.97
CA LYS A 330 13.43 -28.29 11.14
C LYS A 330 13.08 -27.15 10.18
N LYS A 331 11.79 -26.86 9.99
CA LYS A 331 11.30 -25.73 9.18
C LYS A 331 11.09 -24.50 10.05
N LYS A 332 10.99 -23.33 9.41
CA LYS A 332 10.56 -22.08 10.06
C LYS A 332 9.25 -22.31 10.81
N ALA A 333 9.19 -21.87 12.06
CA ALA A 333 8.07 -22.22 12.94
C ALA A 333 7.64 -21.08 13.85
N ILE A 334 6.33 -20.99 14.10
CA ILE A 334 5.72 -20.09 15.09
C ILE A 334 5.00 -20.95 16.11
N LEU A 335 5.23 -20.72 17.40
CA LEU A 335 4.49 -21.32 18.51
C LEU A 335 3.67 -20.25 19.22
N LEU A 336 2.36 -20.47 19.31
CA LEU A 336 1.46 -19.72 20.18
C LEU A 336 1.33 -20.46 21.51
N ILE A 337 1.67 -19.83 22.63
CA ILE A 337 1.70 -20.48 23.95
C ILE A 337 1.03 -19.62 25.02
N SER A 338 0.17 -20.22 25.85
CA SER A 338 -0.39 -19.53 27.01
C SER A 338 0.73 -19.00 27.91
N ARG A 339 0.61 -17.77 28.38
CA ARG A 339 1.53 -17.20 29.35
C ARG A 339 1.36 -17.87 30.71
N ASP A 340 2.09 -18.96 30.87
CA ASP A 340 2.15 -19.77 32.08
C ASP A 340 3.62 -20.07 32.40
N ALA A 341 3.98 -19.94 33.67
CA ALA A 341 5.36 -20.00 34.11
C ALA A 341 5.98 -21.39 33.90
N ASP A 342 5.22 -22.45 34.13
CA ASP A 342 5.66 -23.83 33.94
C ASP A 342 5.81 -24.16 32.45
N LYS A 343 4.82 -23.81 31.64
CA LYS A 343 4.88 -24.03 30.18
C LYS A 343 6.07 -23.31 29.55
N LEU A 344 6.29 -22.04 29.90
CA LEU A 344 7.41 -21.25 29.35
C LEU A 344 8.76 -21.79 29.83
N SER A 345 8.91 -22.10 31.12
CA SER A 345 10.15 -22.67 31.65
C SER A 345 10.48 -24.03 31.00
N MET A 346 9.47 -24.88 30.82
CA MET A 346 9.60 -26.17 30.14
C MET A 346 10.00 -26.03 28.67
N LEU A 347 9.39 -25.07 27.95
CA LEU A 347 9.75 -24.77 26.56
C LEU A 347 11.21 -24.34 26.44
N ILE A 348 11.63 -23.36 27.24
CA ILE A 348 13.00 -22.81 27.22
C ILE A 348 14.02 -23.92 27.53
N SER A 349 13.74 -24.73 28.56
CA SER A 349 14.58 -25.87 28.94
C SER A 349 14.67 -26.91 27.82
N SER A 350 13.57 -27.20 27.13
CA SER A 350 13.53 -28.16 26.02
C SER A 350 14.27 -27.66 24.79
N MET A 351 14.22 -26.36 24.52
CA MET A 351 14.97 -25.72 23.44
C MET A 351 16.48 -25.73 23.70
N GLY A 352 16.91 -25.42 24.93
CA GLY A 352 18.32 -25.37 25.31
C GLY A 352 19.03 -26.73 25.24
N LYS A 353 18.33 -27.84 25.51
CA LYS A 353 18.91 -29.21 25.42
C LYS A 353 19.36 -29.60 24.01
N ARG A 354 18.91 -28.90 22.96
CA ARG A 354 19.11 -29.32 21.57
C ARG A 354 20.29 -28.63 20.89
N ASN A 355 20.51 -27.35 21.18
CA ASN A 355 21.62 -26.52 20.67
C ASN A 355 21.55 -25.11 21.30
N ASP A 356 22.65 -24.53 21.75
CA ASP A 356 22.69 -23.17 22.30
C ASP A 356 22.36 -22.10 21.24
N SER A 357 22.72 -22.33 19.97
CA SER A 357 22.41 -21.40 18.86
C SER A 357 20.91 -21.28 18.56
N CYS A 358 20.07 -22.08 19.23
CA CYS A 358 18.62 -22.04 19.14
C CYS A 358 18.06 -20.72 19.68
N PHE A 359 18.66 -20.18 20.75
CA PHE A 359 18.21 -18.94 21.38
C PHE A 359 18.53 -17.71 20.51
N ASP A 360 19.63 -17.75 19.76
CA ASP A 360 20.03 -16.65 18.88
C ASP A 360 19.13 -16.50 17.66
N ARG A 361 18.57 -17.62 17.18
CA ARG A 361 17.69 -17.68 16.01
C ARG A 361 16.22 -17.80 16.37
N THR A 362 15.85 -17.37 17.58
CA THR A 362 14.45 -17.35 18.04
C THR A 362 14.05 -15.95 18.51
N LEU A 363 12.92 -15.47 18.01
CA LEU A 363 12.23 -14.29 18.53
C LEU A 363 11.18 -14.71 19.57
N VAL A 364 11.21 -14.10 20.74
CA VAL A 364 10.13 -14.23 21.74
C VAL A 364 9.29 -12.95 21.74
N VAL A 365 7.98 -13.09 21.57
CA VAL A 365 7.01 -11.99 21.55
C VAL A 365 6.10 -12.09 22.77
N PHE A 366 6.09 -11.04 23.58
CA PHE A 366 5.25 -10.89 24.76
C PHE A 366 4.18 -9.83 24.49
N ASP A 367 2.96 -10.27 24.17
CA ASP A 367 1.82 -9.36 23.99
C ASP A 367 1.23 -8.94 25.33
N GLU A 368 0.85 -7.69 25.53
CA GLU A 368 0.61 -7.12 26.87
C GLU A 368 1.72 -7.47 27.89
N VAL A 369 2.94 -7.01 27.58
CA VAL A 369 4.17 -7.37 28.30
C VAL A 369 4.13 -7.04 29.79
N HIS A 370 3.31 -6.08 30.23
CA HIS A 370 3.16 -5.78 31.67
C HIS A 370 2.75 -7.01 32.49
N GLY A 371 2.02 -7.97 31.91
CA GLY A 371 1.64 -9.20 32.59
C GLY A 371 2.83 -10.12 32.93
N LEU A 372 3.98 -9.94 32.27
CA LEU A 372 5.19 -10.74 32.49
C LEU A 372 5.81 -10.48 33.89
N GLY A 373 5.54 -9.34 34.51
CA GLY A 373 6.06 -8.95 35.82
C GLY A 373 5.42 -9.69 37.01
N SER A 374 4.48 -10.61 36.78
CA SER A 374 3.82 -11.35 37.87
C SER A 374 4.80 -12.23 38.65
N LEU A 375 4.57 -12.37 39.97
CA LEU A 375 5.50 -13.04 40.88
C LEU A 375 5.87 -14.46 40.44
N SER A 376 4.88 -15.24 39.96
CA SER A 376 5.09 -16.61 39.51
C SER A 376 5.96 -16.71 38.25
N LEU A 377 5.81 -15.77 37.30
CA LEU A 377 6.65 -15.70 36.11
C LEU A 377 8.06 -15.25 36.48
N ARG A 378 8.19 -14.22 37.33
CA ARG A 378 9.49 -13.74 37.82
C ARG A 378 10.30 -14.86 38.44
N MET A 379 9.71 -15.61 39.38
CA MET A 379 10.42 -16.67 40.09
C MET A 379 10.92 -17.81 39.20
N LYS A 380 10.24 -18.11 38.08
CA LYS A 380 10.59 -19.25 37.20
C LYS A 380 11.37 -18.88 35.95
N LEU A 381 11.30 -17.62 35.50
CA LEU A 381 11.82 -17.19 34.21
C LEU A 381 13.01 -16.21 34.30
N ASP A 382 13.42 -15.82 35.50
CA ASP A 382 14.59 -14.97 35.72
C ASP A 382 15.86 -15.57 35.09
N GLY A 383 16.55 -14.76 34.29
CA GLY A 383 17.72 -15.19 33.52
C GLY A 383 17.45 -16.17 32.37
N LEU A 384 16.19 -16.56 32.12
CA LEU A 384 15.85 -17.52 31.06
C LEU A 384 15.42 -16.84 29.77
N ILE A 385 14.71 -15.72 29.85
CA ILE A 385 14.25 -14.98 28.66
C ILE A 385 15.41 -14.17 28.07
N SER A 386 16.30 -13.67 28.92
CA SER A 386 17.48 -12.91 28.52
C SER A 386 18.48 -13.69 27.67
N LYS A 387 18.33 -15.02 27.57
CA LYS A 387 19.08 -15.91 26.65
C LYS A 387 18.75 -15.70 25.17
N PHE A 388 17.52 -15.26 24.86
CA PHE A 388 17.08 -15.09 23.47
C PHE A 388 17.63 -13.81 22.85
N SER A 389 18.26 -13.87 21.68
CA SER A 389 18.81 -12.66 21.05
C SER A 389 17.74 -11.66 20.62
N TYR A 390 16.53 -12.14 20.25
CA TYR A 390 15.42 -11.31 19.81
C TYR A 390 14.25 -11.37 20.79
N ARG A 391 13.86 -10.22 21.35
CA ARG A 391 12.85 -10.14 22.42
C ARG A 391 11.95 -8.93 22.25
N LEU A 392 10.69 -9.16 21.91
CA LEU A 392 9.74 -8.09 21.62
C LEU A 392 8.65 -8.05 22.68
N GLY A 393 8.57 -6.95 23.43
CA GLY A 393 7.41 -6.64 24.26
C GLY A 393 6.44 -5.73 23.52
N LEU A 394 5.14 -5.99 23.64
CA LEU A 394 4.07 -5.13 23.14
C LEU A 394 3.17 -4.75 24.31
N SER A 395 2.88 -3.47 24.52
CA SER A 395 1.79 -3.06 25.41
C SER A 395 1.37 -1.62 25.14
N ALA A 396 0.17 -1.23 25.55
CA ALA A 396 -0.17 0.19 25.66
C ALA A 396 0.39 0.82 26.94
N THR A 397 0.57 0.01 27.98
CA THR A 397 0.96 0.41 29.33
C THR A 397 1.95 -0.61 29.86
N PRO A 398 3.24 -0.50 29.47
CA PRO A 398 4.24 -1.53 29.77
C PRO A 398 4.63 -1.58 31.25
N GLU A 399 4.48 -0.46 31.95
CA GLU A 399 4.74 -0.35 33.39
C GLU A 399 3.51 -0.76 34.20
N ARG A 400 3.75 -1.50 35.28
CA ARG A 400 2.77 -1.83 36.30
C ARG A 400 2.81 -0.76 37.38
N GLU A 401 1.66 -0.17 37.68
CA GLU A 401 1.54 0.73 38.82
C GLU A 401 1.85 -0.02 40.12
N TYR A 402 2.70 0.58 40.97
CA TYR A 402 3.08 0.07 42.29
C TYR A 402 3.80 -1.31 42.31
N ASP A 403 4.41 -1.76 41.20
CA ASP A 403 5.22 -3.00 41.14
C ASP A 403 6.60 -2.76 40.49
N GLU A 404 7.49 -2.08 41.22
CA GLU A 404 8.85 -1.76 40.75
C GLU A 404 9.69 -3.00 40.44
N GLU A 405 9.54 -4.08 41.22
CA GLU A 405 10.28 -5.32 40.98
C GLU A 405 9.82 -6.01 39.69
N GLY A 406 8.51 -6.01 39.42
CA GLY A 406 7.93 -6.47 38.15
C GLY A 406 8.47 -5.69 36.95
N ASN A 407 8.49 -4.36 37.06
CA ASN A 407 9.00 -3.47 36.01
C ASN A 407 10.49 -3.71 35.75
N ARG A 408 11.30 -3.86 36.81
CA ARG A 408 12.73 -4.16 36.71
C ARG A 408 12.98 -5.52 36.04
N PHE A 409 12.20 -6.53 36.40
CA PHE A 409 12.29 -7.84 35.77
C PHE A 409 12.01 -7.76 34.26
N ILE A 410 10.92 -7.09 33.86
CA ILE A 410 10.57 -6.91 32.45
C ILE A 410 11.69 -6.17 31.71
N GLN A 411 12.25 -5.11 32.30
CA GLN A 411 13.33 -4.34 31.69
C GLN A 411 14.60 -5.17 31.48
N ASN A 412 14.96 -6.02 32.46
CA ASN A 412 16.14 -6.87 32.38
C ASN A 412 15.97 -8.02 31.36
N GLU A 413 14.82 -8.69 31.42
CA GLU A 413 14.57 -9.88 30.62
C GLU A 413 14.18 -9.53 29.18
N VAL A 414 13.27 -8.57 28.96
CA VAL A 414 12.79 -8.18 27.63
C VAL A 414 13.64 -7.06 27.05
N GLY A 415 13.80 -5.96 27.79
CA GLY A 415 14.54 -4.77 27.37
C GLY A 415 13.81 -3.47 27.73
N PRO A 416 14.41 -2.30 27.46
CA PRO A 416 13.78 -1.00 27.70
C PRO A 416 12.62 -0.75 26.72
N VAL A 417 11.82 0.28 26.99
CA VAL A 417 10.92 0.85 25.97
C VAL A 417 11.79 1.50 24.89
N ILE A 418 11.75 0.93 23.69
CA ILE A 418 12.56 1.41 22.55
C ILE A 418 11.74 2.32 21.63
N PHE A 419 10.42 2.22 21.67
CA PHE A 419 9.51 3.02 20.86
C PHE A 419 8.25 3.33 21.65
N ARG A 420 7.81 4.59 21.61
CA ARG A 420 6.58 5.05 22.26
C ARG A 420 5.68 5.75 21.25
N PHE A 421 4.41 5.34 21.23
CA PHE A 421 3.34 5.94 20.43
C PHE A 421 2.08 6.04 21.29
N THR A 422 1.88 7.22 21.86
CA THR A 422 0.88 7.44 22.90
C THR A 422 -0.54 7.56 22.33
N LEU A 423 -1.53 7.51 23.22
CA LEU A 423 -2.92 7.80 22.87
C LEU A 423 -3.06 9.20 22.25
N GLU A 424 -2.36 10.17 22.81
CA GLU A 424 -2.33 11.54 22.30
C GLU A 424 -1.72 11.62 20.90
N ASP A 425 -0.60 10.92 20.65
CA ASP A 425 0.01 10.85 19.32
C ASP A 425 -0.93 10.21 18.29
N ALA A 426 -1.64 9.15 18.69
CA ALA A 426 -2.59 8.45 17.85
C ALA A 426 -3.81 9.29 17.49
N ILE A 427 -4.31 10.08 18.44
CA ILE A 427 -5.40 11.05 18.22
C ILE A 427 -4.92 12.18 17.31
N ARG A 428 -3.77 12.81 17.61
CA ARG A 428 -3.18 13.89 16.80
C ARG A 428 -2.93 13.46 15.34
N ARG A 429 -2.62 12.18 15.10
CA ARG A 429 -2.42 11.61 13.75
C ARG A 429 -3.73 11.19 13.05
N GLY A 430 -4.89 11.37 13.67
CA GLY A 430 -6.19 10.96 13.11
C GLY A 430 -6.32 9.44 12.93
N ILE A 431 -5.65 8.66 13.79
CA ILE A 431 -5.76 7.19 13.86
C ILE A 431 -6.88 6.80 14.81
N LEU A 432 -6.95 7.46 15.95
CA LEU A 432 -7.99 7.27 16.95
C LEU A 432 -8.91 8.50 16.99
N CYS A 433 -10.19 8.26 17.25
CA CYS A 433 -11.15 9.35 17.42
C CYS A 433 -10.86 10.12 18.70
N GLU A 434 -11.02 11.44 18.65
CA GLU A 434 -11.07 12.28 19.84
C GLU A 434 -12.27 11.86 20.70
N PHE A 435 -12.08 11.89 22.02
CA PHE A 435 -13.15 11.60 22.98
C PHE A 435 -13.03 12.50 24.21
N SER A 436 -14.17 12.84 24.80
CA SER A 436 -14.26 13.57 26.06
C SER A 436 -14.52 12.59 27.20
N TYR A 437 -13.63 12.54 28.17
CA TYR A 437 -13.82 11.73 29.38
C TYR A 437 -14.60 12.54 30.42
N MET A 438 -15.81 12.09 30.76
CA MET A 438 -16.60 12.67 31.86
C MET A 438 -16.62 11.68 33.02
N ALA A 439 -15.81 11.95 34.05
CA ALA A 439 -15.88 11.22 35.31
C ALA A 439 -17.19 11.56 36.02
N LEU A 440 -18.05 10.56 36.20
CA LEU A 440 -19.27 10.71 36.99
C LEU A 440 -18.96 10.31 38.44
N ASN A 441 -18.97 11.30 39.33
CA ASN A 441 -18.90 11.03 40.75
C ASN A 441 -20.26 10.52 41.22
N TYR A 442 -20.24 9.40 41.94
CA TYR A 442 -21.40 8.89 42.64
C TYR A 442 -21.00 8.58 44.08
N GLU A 443 -21.95 8.76 45.00
CA GLU A 443 -21.83 8.25 46.35
C GLU A 443 -22.71 7.03 46.46
N LEU A 444 -22.14 5.92 46.94
CA LEU A 444 -22.92 4.74 47.29
C LEU A 444 -23.89 5.12 48.41
N THR A 445 -25.16 4.71 48.26
CA THR A 445 -26.16 4.84 49.33
C THR A 445 -25.78 3.94 50.51
N ASP A 446 -26.34 4.23 51.70
CA ASP A 446 -26.10 3.39 52.89
C ASP A 446 -26.62 1.96 52.73
N GLU A 447 -27.55 1.73 51.80
CA GLU A 447 -28.09 0.42 51.43
C GLU A 447 -27.15 -0.35 50.50
N GLU A 448 -26.42 0.33 49.60
CA GLU A 448 -25.42 -0.25 48.68
C GLU A 448 -24.05 -0.47 49.34
N LYS A 449 -23.77 0.20 50.47
CA LYS A 449 -22.54 0.00 51.28
C LYS A 449 -22.61 -1.20 52.22
N ARG A 450 -23.81 -1.74 52.46
CA ARG A 450 -24.05 -2.94 53.27
C ARG A 450 -23.99 -4.17 52.38
#